data_AF-A0A7C4JQ25-F1
#
_entry.id   AF-A0A7C4JQ25-F1
#
_cell.length_a   1.000
_cell.length_b   1.000
_cell.length_c   1.000
_cell.angle_alpha   90.00
_cell.angle_beta   90.00
_cell.angle_gamma   90.00
#
_symmetry.space_group_name_H-M   'P 1'
#
loop_
_entity.id
_entity.type
_entity.pdbx_description
1 polymer ?
#
loop_
_entity_poly.entity_id
_entity_poly.type
_entity_poly.pdbx_seq_one_letter_code
_entity_poly.pdbx_strand_id
1 'polypeptide(L)'
;MATVIDFLEASGLILKVEDYLFEEVKKIGPKIKVPLSINLSAKSFVSSEIFFKLADLRKTLNYPFVCEITERLFLEKDALEIIKKIKDLDIKIAIDDFGTGYSSLSYLENLPVDIIKIDYGFIKRMLDEPKALAIVQTIIDLAKSLV
;
A
#
# COMPACT_ATOMS: atom_id res chain seq x y z
N MET A 1 -18.18 4.73 12.77
CA MET A 1 -18.18 3.37 13.35
C MET A 1 -16.79 2.83 13.15
N ALA A 2 -16.07 2.45 14.21
CA ALA A 2 -14.78 1.79 14.03
C ALA A 2 -15.05 0.44 13.35
N THR A 3 -14.42 0.23 12.20
CA THR A 3 -14.45 -1.03 11.47
C THR A 3 -13.70 -2.11 12.26
N VAL A 4 -13.86 -3.38 11.86
CA VAL A 4 -13.05 -4.48 12.42
C VAL A 4 -11.56 -4.20 12.22
N ILE A 5 -11.17 -3.58 11.10
CA ILE A 5 -9.79 -3.20 10.81
C ILE A 5 -9.30 -2.15 11.82
N ASP A 6 -10.08 -1.10 12.09
CA ASP A 6 -9.70 -0.06 13.07
C ASP A 6 -9.43 -0.67 14.46
N PHE A 7 -10.23 -1.65 14.87
CA PHE A 7 -10.01 -2.37 16.12
C PHE A 7 -8.73 -3.23 16.09
N LEU A 8 -8.50 -3.96 15.00
CA LEU A 8 -7.30 -4.78 14.82
C LEU A 8 -6.03 -3.92 14.84
N GLU A 9 -6.07 -2.75 14.20
CA GLU A 9 -4.97 -1.79 14.22
C GLU A 9 -4.76 -1.26 15.64
N ALA A 10 -5.79 -0.72 16.30
CA ALA A 10 -5.65 -0.16 17.64
C ALA A 10 -5.12 -1.18 18.67
N SER A 11 -5.57 -2.43 18.58
CA SER A 11 -5.15 -3.53 19.47
C SER A 11 -3.79 -4.15 19.13
N GLY A 12 -3.24 -3.88 17.94
CA GLY A 12 -2.03 -4.53 17.43
C GLY A 12 -2.26 -5.96 16.93
N LEU A 13 -3.49 -6.47 16.98
CA LEU A 13 -3.86 -7.78 16.43
C LEU A 13 -3.74 -7.82 14.89
N ILE A 14 -3.70 -6.66 14.23
CA ILE A 14 -3.51 -6.57 12.77
C ILE A 14 -2.27 -7.33 12.30
N LEU A 15 -1.17 -7.30 13.07
CA LEU A 15 0.07 -8.01 12.73
C LEU A 15 -0.13 -9.53 12.72
N LYS A 16 -0.94 -10.06 13.64
CA LYS A 16 -1.26 -11.50 13.68
C LYS A 16 -2.14 -11.91 12.49
N VAL A 17 -3.04 -11.01 12.06
CA VAL A 17 -3.88 -11.24 10.89
C VAL A 17 -3.04 -11.23 9.62
N GLU A 18 -2.07 -10.31 9.51
CA GLU A 18 -1.11 -10.29 8.41
C GLU A 18 -0.23 -11.54 8.38
N ASP A 19 0.26 -12.00 9.53
CA ASP A 19 1.04 -13.25 9.61
C ASP A 19 0.24 -14.44 9.10
N TYR A 20 -1.01 -14.55 9.50
CA TYR A 20 -1.93 -15.56 8.97
C TYR A 20 -2.12 -15.40 7.44
N LEU A 21 -2.31 -14.17 6.97
CA LEU A 21 -2.46 -13.88 5.55
C LEU A 21 -1.22 -14.30 4.74
N PHE A 22 -0.01 -14.02 5.23
CA PHE A 22 1.24 -14.43 4.57
C PHE A 22 1.31 -15.94 4.40
N GLU A 23 0.96 -16.70 5.43
CA GLU A 23 0.96 -18.16 5.36
C GLU A 23 -0.11 -18.70 4.40
N GLU A 24 -1.29 -18.10 4.37
CA GLU A 24 -2.33 -18.47 3.39
C GLU A 24 -1.90 -18.14 1.96
N VAL A 25 -1.33 -16.95 1.72
CA VAL A 25 -0.82 -16.54 0.41
C VAL A 25 0.30 -17.47 -0.05
N LYS A 26 1.20 -17.95 0.82
CA LYS A 26 2.22 -18.95 0.44
C LYS A 26 1.59 -20.26 -0.02
N LYS A 27 0.49 -20.70 0.59
CA LYS A 27 -0.20 -21.95 0.24
C LYS A 27 -0.93 -21.85 -1.09
N ILE A 28 -1.68 -20.76 -1.31
CA ILE A 28 -2.55 -20.61 -2.48
C ILE A 28 -1.85 -19.92 -3.65
N GLY A 29 -0.91 -19.02 -3.36
CA GLY A 29 -0.27 -18.12 -4.32
C GLY A 29 0.42 -18.81 -5.50
N PRO A 30 1.12 -19.95 -5.32
CA PRO A 30 1.68 -20.69 -6.46
C PRO A 30 0.65 -21.16 -7.49
N LYS A 31 -0.64 -21.24 -7.11
CA LYS A 31 -1.76 -21.62 -7.98
C LYS A 31 -2.48 -20.41 -8.58
N ILE A 32 -2.23 -19.20 -8.08
CA ILE A 32 -2.85 -17.96 -8.56
C ILE A 32 -2.14 -17.51 -9.84
N LYS A 33 -2.90 -17.28 -10.91
CA LYS A 33 -2.39 -16.82 -12.23
C LYS A 33 -2.80 -15.40 -12.57
N VAL A 34 -3.27 -14.65 -11.57
CA VAL A 34 -3.65 -13.24 -11.70
C VAL A 34 -2.75 -12.37 -10.82
N PRO A 35 -2.60 -11.08 -11.13
CA PRO A 35 -1.86 -10.16 -10.26
C PRO A 35 -2.42 -10.18 -8.84
N LEU A 36 -1.53 -10.21 -7.85
CA LEU A 36 -1.87 -10.20 -6.44
C LEU A 36 -1.50 -8.85 -5.81
N SER A 37 -2.43 -8.25 -5.08
CA SER A 37 -2.20 -7.12 -4.20
C SER A 37 -2.31 -7.57 -2.74
N ILE A 38 -1.37 -7.14 -1.89
CA ILE A 38 -1.35 -7.47 -0.46
C ILE A 38 -1.34 -6.17 0.33
N ASN A 39 -2.37 -5.95 1.12
CA ASN A 39 -2.46 -4.79 2.00
C ASN A 39 -1.57 -4.98 3.24
N LEU A 40 -0.79 -3.96 3.57
CA LEU A 40 0.10 -3.93 4.72
C LEU A 40 -0.22 -2.74 5.62
N SER A 41 -0.35 -3.00 6.91
CA SER A 41 -0.54 -1.99 7.95
C SER A 41 0.75 -1.19 8.17
N ALA A 42 0.59 0.07 8.54
CA ALA A 42 1.72 0.92 8.92
C ALA A 42 2.55 0.32 10.07
N LYS A 43 1.89 -0.42 10.98
CA LYS A 43 2.53 -1.07 12.13
C LYS A 43 3.59 -2.11 11.72
N SER A 44 3.46 -2.70 10.54
CA SER A 44 4.39 -3.72 10.04
C SER A 44 5.76 -3.14 9.69
N PHE A 45 5.84 -1.83 9.48
CA PHE A 45 7.06 -1.11 9.14
C PHE A 45 7.78 -0.50 10.35
N VAL A 46 7.24 -0.67 11.56
CA VAL A 46 7.96 -0.33 12.81
C VAL A 46 9.12 -1.33 13.05
N SER A 47 9.00 -2.53 12.50
CA SER A 47 10.01 -3.58 12.57
C SER A 47 10.59 -3.89 11.18
N SER A 48 11.87 -4.23 11.12
CA SER A 48 12.48 -4.73 9.88
C SER A 48 12.00 -6.14 9.48
N GLU A 49 11.16 -6.80 10.30
CA GLU A 49 10.63 -8.13 10.02
C GLU A 49 9.80 -8.20 8.73
N ILE A 50 9.07 -7.13 8.38
CA ILE A 50 8.25 -7.12 7.16
C ILE A 50 9.08 -7.35 5.91
N PHE A 51 10.30 -6.81 5.87
CA PHE A 51 11.23 -7.03 4.77
C PHE A 51 11.55 -8.52 4.61
N PHE A 52 11.86 -9.22 5.71
CA PHE A 52 12.17 -10.64 5.67
C PHE A 52 10.97 -11.50 5.26
N LYS A 53 9.76 -11.14 5.74
CA LYS A 53 8.50 -11.82 5.34
C LYS A 53 8.25 -11.68 3.84
N LEU A 54 8.45 -10.48 3.29
CA LEU A 54 8.27 -10.21 1.86
C LEU A 54 9.37 -10.87 1.00
N ALA A 55 10.61 -10.91 1.49
CA ALA A 55 11.71 -11.62 0.82
C ALA A 55 11.45 -13.14 0.75
N ASP A 56 10.91 -13.72 1.81
CA ASP A 56 10.49 -15.13 1.84
C ASP A 56 9.30 -15.39 0.90
N LEU A 57 8.30 -14.50 0.92
CA LEU A 57 7.16 -14.58 0.02
C LEU A 57 7.59 -14.48 -1.44
N ARG A 58 8.52 -13.58 -1.78
CA ARG A 58 9.05 -13.43 -3.13
C ARG A 58 9.72 -14.68 -3.67
N LYS A 59 10.41 -15.44 -2.82
CA LYS A 59 10.99 -16.76 -3.18
C LYS A 59 9.93 -17.82 -3.42
N THR A 60 8.78 -17.70 -2.76
CA THR A 60 7.67 -18.66 -2.85
C THR A 60 6.77 -18.39 -4.06
N LEU A 61 6.53 -17.11 -4.38
CA LEU A 61 5.64 -16.70 -5.46
C LEU A 61 6.40 -16.50 -6.78
N ASN A 62 5.99 -17.24 -7.80
CA ASN A 62 6.55 -17.13 -9.15
C ASN A 62 5.91 -16.03 -10.02
N TYR A 63 4.90 -15.33 -9.51
CA TYR A 63 4.21 -14.25 -10.21
C TYR A 63 4.41 -12.91 -9.49
N PRO A 64 4.37 -11.78 -10.21
CA PRO A 64 4.47 -10.45 -9.61
C PRO A 64 3.34 -10.21 -8.61
N PHE A 65 3.67 -9.56 -7.49
CA PHE A 65 2.70 -9.05 -6.54
C PHE A 65 3.05 -7.61 -6.15
N VAL A 66 2.03 -6.91 -5.67
CA VAL A 66 2.10 -5.51 -5.25
C VAL A 66 1.80 -5.46 -3.75
N CYS A 67 2.59 -4.72 -2.99
CA CYS A 67 2.24 -4.37 -1.63
C CYS A 67 1.49 -3.04 -1.62
N GLU A 68 0.32 -3.01 -1.01
CA GLU A 68 -0.51 -1.81 -0.85
C GLU A 68 -0.34 -1.26 0.55
N ILE A 69 -0.07 0.04 0.65
CA ILE A 69 0.16 0.76 1.90
C ILE A 69 -0.69 2.02 1.90
N THR A 70 -1.17 2.46 3.06
CA THR A 70 -1.89 3.74 3.16
C THR A 70 -0.89 4.91 3.27
N GLU A 71 -1.35 6.12 2.98
CA GLU A 71 -0.54 7.33 3.12
C GLU A 71 0.03 7.55 4.53
N ARG A 72 -0.65 7.03 5.57
CA ARG A 72 -0.23 7.18 6.96
C ARG A 72 1.10 6.50 7.25
N LEU A 73 1.47 5.48 6.48
CA LEU A 73 2.75 4.80 6.65
C LEU A 73 3.94 5.75 6.53
N PHE A 74 3.84 6.80 5.71
CA PHE A 74 4.94 7.74 5.52
C PHE A 74 5.20 8.67 6.70
N LEU A 75 4.35 8.64 7.73
CA LEU A 75 4.60 9.31 9.00
C LEU A 75 5.52 8.50 9.92
N GLU A 76 5.74 7.21 9.63
CA GLU A 76 6.60 6.33 10.44
C GLU A 76 8.08 6.52 10.10
N LYS A 77 8.91 6.57 11.16
CA LYS A 77 10.29 7.07 11.09
C LYS A 77 11.25 6.25 10.20
N ASP A 78 10.93 5.00 9.87
CA ASP A 78 11.82 4.12 9.10
C ASP A 78 11.15 3.49 7.86
N ALA A 79 9.90 3.87 7.57
CA ALA A 79 9.11 3.29 6.50
C ALA A 79 9.78 3.42 5.13
N LEU A 80 10.34 4.61 4.84
CA LEU A 80 10.98 4.89 3.55
C LEU A 80 12.19 3.99 3.27
N GLU A 81 13.02 3.72 4.29
CA GLU A 81 14.19 2.85 4.11
C GLU A 81 13.77 1.40 3.86
N ILE A 82 12.78 0.92 4.61
CA ILE A 82 12.22 -0.42 4.44
C ILE A 82 11.58 -0.57 3.05
N ILE A 83 10.81 0.43 2.60
CA ILE A 83 10.18 0.41 1.27
C ILE A 83 11.24 0.31 0.17
N LYS A 84 12.34 1.09 0.26
CA LYS A 84 13.45 0.99 -0.71
C LYS A 84 14.04 -0.42 -0.77
N LYS A 85 14.30 -1.03 0.38
CA LYS A 85 14.78 -2.43 0.45
C LYS A 85 13.79 -3.42 -0.14
N ILE A 86 12.48 -3.23 0.07
CA ILE A 86 11.44 -4.09 -0.52
C ILE A 86 11.45 -3.97 -2.05
N LYS A 87 11.64 -2.77 -2.60
CA LYS A 87 11.72 -2.57 -4.05
C LYS A 87 12.92 -3.26 -4.69
N ASP A 88 14.04 -3.36 -3.98
CA ASP A 88 15.21 -4.12 -4.44
C ASP A 88 14.92 -5.63 -4.63
N LEU A 89 13.78 -6.13 -4.10
CA LEU A 89 13.28 -7.48 -4.31
C LEU A 89 12.39 -7.63 -5.55
N ASP A 90 12.28 -6.60 -6.40
CA ASP A 90 11.36 -6.54 -7.55
C ASP A 90 9.89 -6.64 -7.12
N ILE A 91 9.57 -6.09 -5.94
CA ILE A 91 8.22 -5.98 -5.40
C ILE A 91 7.74 -4.55 -5.61
N LYS A 92 6.59 -4.39 -6.28
CA LYS A 92 5.99 -3.08 -6.50
C LYS A 92 5.23 -2.61 -5.27
N ILE A 93 5.17 -1.30 -5.09
CA ILE A 93 4.49 -0.66 -3.97
C ILE A 93 3.39 0.25 -4.51
N ALA A 94 2.17 0.08 -4.00
CA ALA A 94 1.04 0.94 -4.27
C ALA A 94 0.66 1.75 -3.03
N ILE A 95 0.35 3.02 -3.20
CA ILE A 95 -0.34 3.81 -2.16
C ILE A 95 -1.83 3.63 -2.36
N ASP A 96 -2.53 3.17 -1.32
CA ASP A 96 -3.99 3.03 -1.28
C ASP A 96 -4.69 4.22 -0.62
N ASP A 97 -5.96 4.38 -0.96
CA ASP A 97 -6.85 5.45 -0.49
C ASP A 97 -6.29 6.87 -0.66
N PHE A 98 -5.57 7.10 -1.76
CA PHE A 98 -4.88 8.37 -1.99
C PHE A 98 -5.87 9.54 -2.11
N GLY A 99 -5.61 10.62 -1.37
CA GLY A 99 -6.39 11.86 -1.35
C GLY A 99 -7.37 11.99 -0.19
N THR A 100 -7.47 10.97 0.68
CA THR A 100 -8.41 10.95 1.82
C THR A 100 -7.81 11.51 3.13
N GLY A 101 -6.52 11.82 3.14
CA GLY A 101 -5.77 12.16 4.36
C GLY A 101 -4.60 13.13 4.18
N TYR A 102 -3.50 12.85 4.89
CA TYR A 102 -2.30 13.68 5.05
C TYR A 102 -1.41 13.78 3.79
N SER A 103 -2.00 13.95 2.61
CA SER A 103 -1.28 14.12 1.35
C SER A 103 -0.66 15.52 1.30
N SER A 104 0.39 15.77 2.09
CA SER A 104 1.27 16.89 1.74
C SER A 104 1.98 16.47 0.46
N LEU A 105 1.66 17.16 -0.64
CA LEU A 105 2.30 16.97 -1.96
C LEU A 105 3.83 16.93 -1.87
N SER A 106 4.41 17.54 -0.83
CA SER A 106 5.83 17.52 -0.49
C SER A 106 6.40 16.13 -0.20
N TYR A 107 5.60 15.19 0.32
CA TYR A 107 6.09 13.83 0.58
C TYR A 107 6.18 13.05 -0.72
N LEU A 108 5.17 13.17 -1.60
CA LEU A 108 5.06 12.42 -2.85
C LEU A 108 6.29 12.53 -3.75
N GLU A 109 6.95 13.69 -3.79
CA GLU A 109 8.18 13.91 -4.57
C GLU A 109 9.27 12.88 -4.26
N ASN A 110 9.32 12.39 -3.01
CA ASN A 110 10.35 11.48 -2.54
C ASN A 110 9.82 10.07 -2.24
N LEU A 111 8.55 9.76 -2.55
CA LEU A 111 7.96 8.47 -2.24
C LEU A 111 8.39 7.43 -3.27
N PRO A 112 9.10 6.36 -2.86
CA PRO A 112 9.50 5.29 -3.77
C PRO A 112 8.31 4.36 -4.00
N VAL A 113 7.29 4.81 -4.74
CA VAL A 113 6.07 4.03 -5.04
C VAL A 113 5.91 3.86 -6.54
N ASP A 114 5.19 2.84 -6.95
CA ASP A 114 5.01 2.45 -8.36
C ASP A 114 3.57 2.66 -8.84
N ILE A 115 2.62 2.78 -7.91
CA ILE A 115 1.19 2.89 -8.19
C ILE A 115 0.55 3.82 -7.18
N ILE A 116 -0.31 4.72 -7.66
CA ILE A 116 -1.18 5.54 -6.81
C ILE A 116 -2.63 5.09 -7.08
N LYS A 117 -3.30 4.56 -6.05
CA LYS A 117 -4.72 4.20 -6.11
C LYS A 117 -5.53 5.37 -5.57
N ILE A 118 -6.32 6.00 -6.45
CA ILE A 118 -7.21 7.10 -6.08
C ILE A 118 -8.40 6.53 -5.33
N ASP A 119 -8.71 7.11 -4.16
CA ASP A 119 -9.85 6.67 -3.36
C ASP A 119 -11.18 6.69 -4.15
N TYR A 120 -11.98 5.66 -3.91
CA TYR A 120 -13.26 5.46 -4.60
C TYR A 120 -14.24 6.61 -4.38
N GLY A 121 -14.19 7.30 -3.22
CA GLY A 121 -15.01 8.46 -2.94
C GLY A 121 -14.80 9.61 -3.93
N PHE A 122 -13.54 9.87 -4.33
CA PHE A 122 -13.23 10.85 -5.37
C PHE A 122 -13.72 10.41 -6.74
N ILE A 123 -13.49 9.14 -7.10
CA ILE A 123 -13.93 8.58 -8.38
C ILE A 123 -15.45 8.62 -8.52
N LYS A 124 -16.19 8.39 -7.44
CA LYS A 124 -17.65 8.48 -7.46
C LYS A 124 -18.12 9.92 -7.63
N ARG A 125 -17.53 10.85 -6.87
CA ARG A 125 -17.94 12.27 -6.87
C ARG A 125 -17.56 12.99 -8.15
N MET A 126 -16.49 12.60 -8.83
CA MET A 126 -16.03 13.29 -10.06
C MET A 126 -17.03 13.23 -11.21
N LEU A 127 -17.97 12.29 -11.19
CA LEU A 127 -19.01 12.15 -12.22
C LEU A 127 -20.01 13.31 -12.18
N ASP A 128 -20.28 13.84 -10.98
CA ASP A 128 -21.31 14.86 -10.75
C ASP A 128 -20.73 16.19 -10.25
N GLU A 129 -19.52 16.19 -9.69
CA GLU A 129 -18.90 17.35 -9.07
C GLU A 129 -17.63 17.81 -9.83
N PRO A 130 -17.68 18.97 -10.53
CA PRO A 130 -16.53 19.50 -11.27
C PRO A 130 -15.27 19.71 -10.42
N LYS A 131 -15.44 20.02 -9.12
CA LYS A 131 -14.32 20.15 -8.19
C LYS A 131 -13.64 18.81 -7.91
N ALA A 132 -14.41 17.73 -7.76
CA ALA A 132 -13.85 16.39 -7.55
C ALA A 132 -13.13 15.91 -8.82
N LEU A 133 -13.67 16.22 -10.01
CA LEU A 133 -12.98 15.96 -11.29
C LEU A 133 -11.64 16.68 -11.39
N ALA A 134 -11.58 17.96 -11.02
CA ALA A 134 -10.33 18.72 -11.02
C ALA A 134 -9.27 18.11 -10.08
N ILE A 135 -9.69 17.60 -8.91
CA ILE A 135 -8.79 16.91 -7.97
C ILE A 135 -8.27 15.61 -8.59
N VAL A 136 -9.14 14.76 -9.15
CA VAL A 136 -8.73 13.51 -9.80
C VAL A 136 -7.74 13.79 -10.95
N GLN A 137 -8.02 14.79 -11.78
CA GLN A 137 -7.12 15.18 -12.87
C GLN A 137 -5.74 15.63 -12.34
N THR A 138 -5.72 16.42 -11.28
CA THR A 138 -4.48 16.85 -10.62
C THR A 138 -3.67 15.67 -10.11
N ILE A 139 -4.32 14.68 -9.49
CA ILE A 139 -3.65 13.46 -9.01
C ILE A 139 -3.07 12.67 -10.17
N ILE A 140 -3.80 12.52 -11.29
CA ILE A 140 -3.32 11.83 -12.50
C ILE A 140 -2.08 12.53 -13.07
N ASP A 141 -2.10 13.86 -13.17
CA ASP A 141 -0.99 14.63 -13.74
C ASP A 141 0.26 14.58 -12.84
N LEU A 142 0.05 14.56 -11.53
CA LEU A 142 1.10 14.36 -10.54
C LEU A 142 1.71 12.96 -10.64
N ALA A 143 0.88 11.92 -10.71
CA ALA A 143 1.32 10.54 -10.84
C ALA A 143 2.20 10.35 -12.08
N LYS A 144 1.80 10.88 -13.24
CA LYS A 144 2.58 10.81 -14.49
C LYS A 144 3.96 11.48 -14.41
N SER A 145 4.13 12.41 -13.48
CA SER A 145 5.35 13.19 -13.33
C SER A 145 6.32 12.59 -12.30
N LEU A 146 5.80 11.80 -11.35
CA LEU A 146 6.56 11.29 -10.20
C LEU A 146 6.71 9.76 -10.16
N VAL A 147 5.87 9.03 -10.89
CA VAL A 147 5.76 7.56 -10.87
C VAL A 147 5.93 7.02 -12.29
#